data_AF-A0A8J2HX62-F1
#
_entry.id   AF-A0A8J2HX62-F1
#
_cell.length_a   1.000
_cell.length_b   1.000
_cell.length_c   1.000
_cell.angle_alpha   90.00
_cell.angle_beta   90.00
_cell.angle_gamma   90.00
#
_symmetry.space_group_name_H-M   'P 1'
#
loop_
_entity.id
_entity.type
_entity.pdbx_description
1 polymer ?
#
loop_
_entity_poly.entity_id
_entity_poly.type
_entity_poly.pdbx_seq_one_letter_code
_entity_poly.pdbx_strand_id
1 'polypeptide(L)'
;MLRMCQLHRRPDEEQWWWRGISNSITKDVKQLLNKEVLMKEVDRSLLVPGFWFPIKLGVFRRLNGVKCDEELAHYFKHINETWDPVLRCLGKDVWVIDDATIEFLELRAPKASTVDRNEITAGMESGLLFPYIGHQRTRSQLLTCLLSIPSLIPTVQTFFNNLTYVEPCAMVLKGILDPRPKCSVKNSFAAAFKCPLELYVEEADGKFSRHRPLEASEAFNCSYLQLWLFAMRNFPEMTRITVKKEVTEPRRYANEPNAWLWHDFAALAARLGFSTSRISEILSTNPSMIHARRMLLDARPSDQYCFDDGELERYTGQISEMIKSAKKLPVPSSESQILRSQSCTEARNRRCGRPHEFSHAADKALLFLPTMQSSLGDIGPVNSFFVKKDFVISFFGRDWNSTWCPLLQKDEGVPAVDSADALDPETVHKEKAGQKICLQYKVQPIPRGSSPPSDHDEEQKAAEKIPQDNQLPPIEKDDACSWRLGFIRDIAEHRSSFE
;
A
#
# COMPACT_ATOMS: atom_id res chain seq x y z
N MET A 1 -23.98 -1.78 14.16
CA MET A 1 -24.79 -2.11 15.35
C MET A 1 -24.02 -1.90 16.65
N LEU A 2 -23.01 -2.70 17.00
CA LEU A 2 -22.19 -2.50 18.22
C LEU A 2 -21.80 -1.03 18.47
N ARG A 3 -21.18 -0.39 17.47
CA ARG A 3 -20.77 1.01 17.57
C ARG A 3 -21.95 1.99 17.75
N MET A 4 -23.10 1.71 17.14
CA MET A 4 -24.31 2.51 17.34
C MET A 4 -24.81 2.41 18.77
N CYS A 5 -24.84 1.21 19.35
CA CYS A 5 -25.21 1.02 20.75
C CYS A 5 -24.28 1.80 21.69
N GLN A 6 -22.97 1.84 21.40
CA GLN A 6 -22.00 2.65 22.15
C GLN A 6 -22.28 4.16 22.06
N LEU A 7 -22.51 4.68 20.85
CA LEU A 7 -22.79 6.10 20.63
C LEU A 7 -24.09 6.55 21.30
N HIS A 8 -25.12 5.70 21.28
CA HIS A 8 -26.42 5.97 21.91
C HIS A 8 -26.51 5.54 23.38
N ARG A 9 -25.39 5.10 24.00
CA ARG A 9 -25.32 4.66 25.40
C ARG A 9 -26.36 3.59 25.75
N ARG A 10 -26.46 2.55 24.93
CA ARG A 10 -27.34 1.39 25.13
C ARG A 10 -26.51 0.14 25.54
N PRO A 11 -26.12 0.01 26.82
CA PRO A 11 -25.19 -1.02 27.28
C PRO A 11 -25.75 -2.44 27.18
N ASP A 12 -27.04 -2.63 27.41
CA ASP A 12 -27.67 -3.95 27.38
C ASP A 12 -27.69 -4.52 25.95
N GLU A 13 -28.06 -3.69 24.96
CA GLU A 13 -28.02 -4.05 23.55
C GLU A 13 -26.57 -4.28 23.08
N GLU A 14 -25.63 -3.43 23.50
CA GLU A 14 -24.21 -3.63 23.21
C GLU A 14 -23.75 -5.01 23.71
N GLN A 15 -24.06 -5.36 24.95
CA GLN A 15 -23.68 -6.64 25.53
C GLN A 15 -24.33 -7.81 24.80
N TRP A 16 -25.57 -7.65 24.34
CA TRP A 16 -26.24 -8.65 23.50
C TRP A 16 -25.50 -8.87 22.18
N TRP A 17 -25.11 -7.80 21.48
CA TRP A 17 -24.34 -7.92 20.23
C TRP A 17 -22.95 -8.54 20.45
N TRP A 18 -22.30 -8.29 21.59
CA TRP A 18 -21.02 -8.94 21.94
C TRP A 18 -21.16 -10.46 22.13
N ARG A 19 -22.31 -10.96 22.58
CA ARG A 19 -22.56 -12.41 22.73
C ARG A 19 -22.65 -13.14 21.38
N GLY A 20 -23.02 -12.43 20.31
CA GLY A 20 -23.20 -12.98 18.97
C GLY A 20 -21.92 -13.16 18.16
N ILE A 21 -20.75 -12.79 18.68
CA ILE A 21 -19.48 -12.86 17.94
C ILE A 21 -18.44 -13.73 18.66
N SER A 22 -17.66 -14.48 17.87
CA SER A 22 -16.63 -15.37 18.39
C SER A 22 -15.51 -14.61 19.12
N ASN A 23 -14.86 -15.26 20.09
CA ASN A 23 -13.76 -14.66 20.86
C ASN A 23 -12.63 -14.07 20.00
N SER A 24 -12.28 -14.72 18.89
CA SER A 24 -11.26 -14.19 17.97
C SER A 24 -11.70 -12.89 17.29
N ILE A 25 -12.97 -12.81 16.88
CA ILE A 25 -13.54 -11.62 16.25
C ILE A 25 -13.69 -10.52 17.29
N THR A 26 -14.09 -10.85 18.52
CA THR A 26 -14.20 -9.91 19.64
C THR A 26 -12.89 -9.14 19.86
N LYS A 27 -11.75 -9.84 19.83
CA LYS A 27 -10.44 -9.20 19.93
C LYS A 27 -10.19 -8.21 18.79
N ASP A 28 -10.46 -8.63 17.55
CA ASP A 28 -10.23 -7.81 16.36
C ASP A 28 -11.15 -6.57 16.33
N VAL A 29 -12.42 -6.72 16.72
CA VAL A 29 -13.39 -5.61 16.82
C VAL A 29 -12.99 -4.64 17.93
N LYS A 30 -12.60 -5.13 19.12
CA LYS A 30 -12.11 -4.25 20.20
C LYS A 30 -10.90 -3.43 19.76
N GLN A 31 -9.96 -4.04 19.04
CA GLN A 31 -8.81 -3.30 18.48
C GLN A 31 -9.24 -2.25 17.48
N LEU A 32 -10.19 -2.55 16.58
CA LEU A 32 -10.74 -1.58 15.64
C LEU A 32 -11.40 -0.40 16.37
N LEU A 33 -12.22 -0.67 17.38
CA LEU A 33 -12.91 0.36 18.16
C LEU A 33 -11.95 1.31 18.90
N ASN A 34 -10.74 0.84 19.23
CA ASN A 34 -9.70 1.67 19.85
C ASN A 34 -8.96 2.57 18.85
N LYS A 35 -9.19 2.43 17.53
CA LYS A 35 -8.57 3.29 16.51
C LYS A 35 -9.37 4.57 16.34
N GLU A 36 -9.20 5.52 17.26
CA GLU A 36 -9.99 6.75 17.32
C GLU A 36 -10.03 7.53 16.00
N VAL A 37 -8.89 7.65 15.31
CA VAL A 37 -8.77 8.36 14.03
C VAL A 37 -9.67 7.75 12.96
N LEU A 38 -9.71 6.42 12.88
CA LEU A 38 -10.55 5.68 11.94
C LEU A 38 -12.02 5.71 12.37
N MET A 39 -12.29 5.49 13.66
CA MET A 39 -13.65 5.44 14.19
C MET A 39 -14.39 6.76 14.04
N LYS A 40 -13.69 7.90 14.15
CA LYS A 40 -14.25 9.22 13.89
C LYS A 40 -14.87 9.34 12.49
N GLU A 41 -14.22 8.76 11.48
CA GLU A 41 -14.72 8.79 10.10
C GLU A 41 -15.78 7.72 9.84
N VAL A 42 -15.64 6.54 10.46
CA VAL A 42 -16.66 5.47 10.44
C VAL A 42 -17.99 5.96 11.02
N ASP A 43 -17.95 6.67 12.15
CA ASP A 43 -19.14 7.14 12.87
C ASP A 43 -20.04 8.03 12.00
N ARG A 44 -19.47 8.78 11.05
CA ARG A 44 -20.20 9.63 10.11
C ARG A 44 -21.03 8.85 9.10
N SER A 45 -20.64 7.63 8.76
CA SER A 45 -21.30 6.78 7.76
C SER A 45 -22.19 5.69 8.36
N LEU A 46 -22.25 5.55 9.70
CA LEU A 46 -22.97 4.47 10.37
C LEU A 46 -24.49 4.47 10.10
N LEU A 47 -25.07 5.64 9.85
CA LEU A 47 -26.51 5.81 9.64
C LEU A 47 -26.99 5.40 8.25
N VAL A 48 -26.09 5.19 7.30
CA VAL A 48 -26.42 4.80 5.92
C VAL A 48 -26.46 3.28 5.83
N PRO A 49 -27.65 2.63 5.77
CA PRO A 49 -27.75 1.18 5.93
C PRO A 49 -27.00 0.40 4.86
N GLY A 50 -27.13 0.82 3.59
CA GLY A 50 -26.54 0.16 2.41
C GLY A 50 -25.02 0.11 2.42
N PHE A 51 -24.33 0.99 3.17
CA PHE A 51 -22.88 0.95 3.25
C PHE A 51 -22.33 -0.29 3.95
N TRP A 52 -23.09 -0.90 4.87
CA TRP A 52 -22.53 -1.88 5.82
C TRP A 52 -22.84 -3.35 5.47
N PHE A 53 -23.49 -3.62 4.33
CA PHE A 53 -23.87 -4.99 3.93
C PHE A 53 -23.21 -5.41 2.61
N PRO A 54 -22.58 -6.61 2.52
CA PRO A 54 -22.18 -7.53 3.58
C PRO A 54 -20.70 -7.33 4.03
N ILE A 55 -20.47 -6.81 5.25
CA ILE A 55 -19.12 -6.77 5.82
C ILE A 55 -18.73 -8.12 6.41
N LYS A 56 -17.66 -8.72 5.89
CA LYS A 56 -17.09 -9.96 6.41
C LYS A 56 -16.18 -9.67 7.61
N LEU A 57 -16.62 -9.97 8.83
CA LEU A 57 -15.87 -9.71 10.08
C LEU A 57 -14.42 -10.24 10.08
N GLY A 58 -14.14 -11.31 9.33
CA GLY A 58 -12.78 -11.87 9.19
C GLY A 58 -11.75 -10.92 8.56
N VAL A 59 -12.17 -9.83 7.91
CA VAL A 59 -11.26 -8.83 7.33
C VAL A 59 -10.62 -7.93 8.39
N PHE A 60 -11.18 -7.84 9.60
CA PHE A 60 -10.66 -6.96 10.66
C PHE A 60 -9.28 -7.37 11.15
N ARG A 61 -8.96 -8.66 11.15
CA ARG A 61 -7.60 -9.14 11.44
C ARG A 61 -6.57 -8.53 10.49
N ARG A 62 -6.88 -8.52 9.18
CA ARG A 62 -6.02 -7.89 8.16
C ARG A 62 -5.93 -6.39 8.37
N LEU A 63 -7.06 -5.72 8.59
CA LEU A 63 -7.14 -4.29 8.87
C LEU A 63 -6.27 -3.88 10.07
N ASN A 64 -6.30 -4.66 11.15
CA ASN A 64 -5.47 -4.40 12.33
C ASN A 64 -3.99 -4.69 12.06
N GLY A 65 -3.68 -5.72 11.27
CA GLY A 65 -2.32 -6.12 10.92
C GLY A 65 -1.55 -5.13 10.03
N VAL A 66 -2.24 -4.33 9.21
CA VAL A 66 -1.55 -3.36 8.34
C VAL A 66 -0.94 -2.19 9.11
N LYS A 67 -1.56 -1.75 10.23
CA LYS A 67 -1.16 -0.59 11.04
C LYS A 67 -1.10 0.74 10.29
N CYS A 68 -1.95 0.91 9.27
CA CYS A 68 -2.05 2.12 8.44
C CYS A 68 -3.24 2.99 8.86
N ASP A 69 -3.35 3.32 10.14
CA ASP A 69 -4.60 3.85 10.71
C ASP A 69 -5.02 5.19 10.08
N GLU A 70 -4.06 6.03 9.72
CA GLU A 70 -4.28 7.32 9.06
C GLU A 70 -4.73 7.16 7.61
N GLU A 71 -4.11 6.26 6.83
CA GLU A 71 -4.52 6.01 5.43
C GLU A 71 -5.89 5.35 5.37
N LEU A 72 -6.18 4.43 6.30
CA LEU A 72 -7.49 3.80 6.41
C LEU A 72 -8.57 4.81 6.78
N ALA A 73 -8.29 5.71 7.72
CA ALA A 73 -9.18 6.80 8.07
C ALA A 73 -9.42 7.74 6.89
N HIS A 74 -8.36 8.05 6.12
CA HIS A 74 -8.46 8.87 4.93
C HIS A 74 -9.37 8.24 3.87
N TYR A 75 -9.32 6.92 3.66
CA TYR A 75 -10.26 6.25 2.75
C TYR A 75 -11.71 6.37 3.21
N PHE A 76 -11.99 6.21 4.51
CA PHE A 76 -13.33 6.43 5.03
C PHE A 76 -13.80 7.88 4.90
N LYS A 77 -12.89 8.84 5.15
CA LYS A 77 -13.14 10.26 4.85
C LYS A 77 -13.50 10.45 3.37
N HIS A 78 -12.78 9.80 2.46
CA HIS A 78 -13.09 9.83 1.02
C HIS A 78 -14.45 9.23 0.67
N ILE A 79 -14.88 8.14 1.34
CA ILE A 79 -16.26 7.63 1.23
C ILE A 79 -17.24 8.73 1.64
N ASN A 80 -17.07 9.29 2.84
CA ASN A 80 -17.96 10.33 3.35
C ASN A 80 -18.07 11.52 2.38
N GLU A 81 -16.93 12.07 1.93
CA GLU A 81 -16.88 13.22 1.03
C GLU A 81 -17.47 12.93 -0.35
N THR A 82 -17.30 11.71 -0.88
CA THR A 82 -17.85 11.34 -2.19
C THR A 82 -19.37 11.23 -2.16
N TRP A 83 -19.92 10.68 -1.08
CA TRP A 83 -21.36 10.48 -0.93
C TRP A 83 -22.09 11.69 -0.34
N ASP A 84 -21.38 12.61 0.30
CA ASP A 84 -21.94 13.79 0.96
C ASP A 84 -22.92 14.63 0.10
N PRO A 85 -22.65 14.92 -1.20
CA PRO A 85 -23.63 15.56 -2.08
C PRO A 85 -24.92 14.74 -2.28
N VAL A 86 -24.81 13.41 -2.36
CA VAL A 86 -25.95 12.49 -2.50
C VAL A 86 -26.75 12.45 -1.20
N LEU A 87 -26.06 12.31 -0.06
CA LEU A 87 -26.68 12.26 1.26
C LEU A 87 -27.41 13.57 1.60
N ARG A 88 -26.82 14.73 1.28
CA ARG A 88 -27.50 16.03 1.41
C ARG A 88 -28.77 16.12 0.56
N CYS A 89 -28.75 15.56 -0.65
CA CYS A 89 -29.92 15.53 -1.52
C CYS A 89 -31.05 14.66 -0.94
N LEU A 90 -30.72 13.62 -0.17
CA LEU A 90 -31.68 12.73 0.49
C LEU A 90 -32.18 13.27 1.84
N GLY A 91 -31.39 14.08 2.53
CA GLY A 91 -31.77 14.64 3.83
C GLY A 91 -32.04 13.54 4.87
N LYS A 92 -33.30 13.41 5.32
CA LYS A 92 -33.70 12.37 6.28
C LYS A 92 -33.90 10.99 5.64
N ASP A 93 -34.02 10.94 4.31
CA ASP A 93 -34.32 9.72 3.57
C ASP A 93 -33.06 8.90 3.20
N VAL A 94 -31.96 9.03 3.95
CA VAL A 94 -30.72 8.26 3.70
C VAL A 94 -30.91 6.74 3.78
N TRP A 95 -32.00 6.29 4.40
CA TRP A 95 -32.38 4.88 4.48
C TRP A 95 -32.75 4.26 3.12
N VAL A 96 -33.05 5.07 2.10
CA VAL A 96 -33.32 4.60 0.73
C VAL A 96 -32.08 4.10 -0.01
N ILE A 97 -30.89 4.31 0.55
CA ILE A 97 -29.64 3.72 0.05
C ILE A 97 -29.59 2.28 0.55
N ASP A 98 -30.10 1.36 -0.27
CA ASP A 98 -30.07 -0.08 -0.06
C ASP A 98 -28.79 -0.73 -0.62
N ASP A 99 -28.63 -2.02 -0.36
CA ASP A 99 -27.50 -2.81 -0.82
C ASP A 99 -27.47 -2.94 -2.35
N ALA A 100 -28.63 -3.09 -3.00
CA ALA A 100 -28.75 -3.15 -4.46
C ALA A 100 -28.27 -1.85 -5.13
N THR A 101 -28.64 -0.68 -4.58
CA THR A 101 -28.18 0.63 -5.04
C THR A 101 -26.66 0.75 -4.90
N ILE A 102 -26.11 0.31 -3.77
CA ILE A 102 -24.65 0.35 -3.54
C ILE A 102 -23.90 -0.59 -4.48
N GLU A 103 -24.35 -1.83 -4.66
CA GLU A 103 -23.77 -2.80 -5.60
C GLU A 103 -23.85 -2.31 -7.05
N PHE A 104 -24.95 -1.63 -7.41
CA PHE A 104 -25.06 -1.04 -8.73
C PHE A 104 -24.12 0.16 -8.91
N LEU A 105 -23.85 0.96 -7.88
CA LEU A 105 -23.02 2.16 -8.03
C LEU A 105 -21.53 1.90 -7.83
N GLU A 106 -21.14 0.90 -7.05
CA GLU A 106 -19.74 0.68 -6.68
C GLU A 106 -18.81 0.55 -7.89
N LEU A 107 -17.61 1.12 -7.78
CA LEU A 107 -16.53 1.04 -8.79
C LEU A 107 -16.88 1.62 -10.17
N ARG A 108 -17.98 2.36 -10.31
CA ARG A 108 -18.26 3.17 -11.50
C ARG A 108 -17.60 4.54 -11.37
N ALA A 109 -17.11 5.10 -12.47
CA ALA A 109 -16.49 6.43 -12.54
C ALA A 109 -17.28 7.34 -13.51
N PRO A 110 -18.46 7.83 -13.13
CA PRO A 110 -19.40 8.45 -14.08
C PRO A 110 -18.96 9.80 -14.66
N LYS A 111 -18.07 10.52 -13.98
CA LYS A 111 -17.45 11.72 -14.57
C LYS A 111 -16.40 11.37 -15.63
N ALA A 112 -15.68 10.26 -15.46
CA ALA A 112 -14.57 9.88 -16.32
C ALA A 112 -14.98 8.92 -17.46
N SER A 113 -16.01 8.09 -17.26
CA SER A 113 -16.43 7.04 -18.20
C SER A 113 -17.85 7.27 -18.71
N THR A 114 -17.99 7.38 -20.03
CA THR A 114 -19.29 7.47 -20.71
C THR A 114 -20.12 6.21 -20.51
N VAL A 115 -19.47 5.04 -20.50
CA VAL A 115 -20.14 3.75 -20.26
C VAL A 115 -20.75 3.74 -18.85
N ASP A 116 -19.97 4.11 -17.84
CA ASP A 116 -20.44 4.13 -16.45
C ASP A 116 -21.52 5.21 -16.24
N ARG A 117 -21.38 6.36 -16.90
CA ARG A 117 -22.41 7.42 -16.92
C ARG A 117 -23.73 6.88 -17.47
N ASN A 118 -23.71 6.26 -18.64
CA ASN A 118 -24.91 5.75 -19.31
C ASN A 118 -25.58 4.65 -18.47
N GLU A 119 -24.80 3.76 -17.86
CA GLU A 119 -25.28 2.75 -16.93
C GLU A 119 -26.02 3.36 -15.73
N ILE A 120 -25.46 4.41 -15.11
CA ILE A 120 -26.12 5.10 -13.99
C ILE A 120 -27.40 5.82 -14.45
N THR A 121 -27.35 6.50 -15.59
CA THR A 121 -28.53 7.16 -16.17
C THR A 121 -29.64 6.14 -16.44
N ALA A 122 -29.33 5.02 -17.10
CA ALA A 122 -30.29 3.96 -17.39
C ALA A 122 -30.87 3.35 -16.11
N GLY A 123 -30.03 3.10 -15.09
CA GLY A 123 -30.49 2.61 -13.79
C GLY A 123 -31.41 3.59 -13.06
N MET A 124 -31.21 4.90 -13.23
CA MET A 124 -32.11 5.92 -12.70
C MET A 124 -33.42 5.98 -13.50
N GLU A 125 -33.38 5.87 -14.82
CA GLU A 125 -34.58 5.90 -15.69
C GLU A 125 -35.46 4.66 -15.50
N SER A 126 -34.85 3.49 -15.33
CA SER A 126 -35.57 2.22 -15.16
C SER A 126 -36.18 2.04 -13.77
N GLY A 127 -35.93 2.97 -12.84
CA GLY A 127 -36.35 2.85 -11.44
C GLY A 127 -35.53 1.86 -10.61
N LEU A 128 -34.44 1.32 -11.16
CA LEU A 128 -33.55 0.40 -10.43
C LEU A 128 -32.82 1.13 -9.29
N LEU A 129 -32.36 2.35 -9.56
CA LEU A 129 -31.76 3.22 -8.55
C LEU A 129 -32.84 4.02 -7.81
N PHE A 130 -32.76 3.97 -6.48
CA PHE A 130 -33.66 4.66 -5.56
C PHE A 130 -35.15 4.39 -5.84
N PRO A 131 -35.62 3.13 -5.82
CA PRO A 131 -37.00 2.78 -6.18
C PRO A 131 -38.05 3.45 -5.29
N TYR A 132 -37.69 3.75 -4.03
CA TYR A 132 -38.57 4.39 -3.06
C TYR A 132 -38.73 5.92 -3.25
N ILE A 133 -37.98 6.54 -4.17
CA ILE A 133 -38.08 7.97 -4.46
C ILE A 133 -38.92 8.19 -5.71
N GLY A 134 -40.19 8.55 -5.52
CA GLY A 134 -41.12 8.87 -6.61
C GLY A 134 -40.99 10.30 -7.16
N HIS A 135 -40.44 11.24 -6.39
CA HIS A 135 -40.37 12.65 -6.79
C HIS A 135 -39.32 12.88 -7.88
N GLN A 136 -39.76 13.18 -9.10
CA GLN A 136 -38.89 13.32 -10.28
C GLN A 136 -37.80 14.39 -10.12
N ARG A 137 -38.09 15.49 -9.40
CA ARG A 137 -37.10 16.54 -9.12
C ARG A 137 -35.94 16.00 -8.28
N THR A 138 -36.24 15.25 -7.22
CA THR A 138 -35.23 14.62 -6.35
C THR A 138 -34.42 13.58 -7.13
N ARG A 139 -35.08 12.74 -7.94
CA ARG A 139 -34.38 11.78 -8.82
C ARG A 139 -33.39 12.45 -9.77
N SER A 140 -33.81 13.57 -10.38
CA SER A 140 -32.96 14.36 -11.29
C SER A 140 -31.76 14.99 -10.59
N GLN A 141 -31.96 15.48 -9.35
CA GLN A 141 -30.88 16.00 -8.51
C GLN A 141 -29.90 14.90 -8.10
N LEU A 142 -30.41 13.74 -7.66
CA LEU A 142 -29.57 12.58 -7.31
C LEU A 142 -28.73 12.12 -8.50
N LEU A 143 -29.34 12.03 -9.68
CA LEU A 143 -28.62 11.68 -10.91
C LEU A 143 -27.49 12.68 -11.17
N THR A 144 -27.78 13.98 -11.05
CA THR A 144 -26.77 15.04 -11.22
C THR A 144 -25.61 14.89 -10.22
N CYS A 145 -25.92 14.61 -8.95
CA CYS A 145 -24.92 14.36 -7.91
C CYS A 145 -24.04 13.15 -8.26
N LEU A 146 -24.66 12.01 -8.61
CA LEU A 146 -23.94 10.79 -8.98
C LEU A 146 -23.04 11.01 -10.19
N LEU A 147 -23.56 11.64 -11.25
CA LEU A 147 -22.81 11.88 -12.48
C LEU A 147 -21.67 12.91 -12.34
N SER A 148 -21.64 13.64 -11.23
CA SER A 148 -20.61 14.62 -10.91
C SER A 148 -19.43 14.03 -10.11
N ILE A 149 -19.55 12.78 -9.64
CA ILE A 149 -18.51 12.11 -8.85
C ILE A 149 -17.23 11.93 -9.69
N PRO A 150 -16.09 12.54 -9.28
CA PRO A 150 -14.87 12.58 -10.08
C PRO A 150 -13.98 11.33 -9.96
N SER A 151 -14.30 10.41 -9.06
CA SER A 151 -13.55 9.21 -8.71
C SER A 151 -14.35 7.96 -9.07
N LEU A 152 -13.76 6.77 -8.85
CA LEU A 152 -14.58 5.57 -8.67
C LEU A 152 -15.50 5.81 -7.47
N ILE A 153 -16.77 5.41 -7.56
CA ILE A 153 -17.70 5.49 -6.44
C ILE A 153 -17.22 4.52 -5.34
N PRO A 154 -16.73 5.03 -4.20
CA PRO A 154 -16.15 4.21 -3.15
C PRO A 154 -17.24 3.72 -2.21
N THR A 155 -17.09 2.49 -1.73
CA THR A 155 -17.97 1.86 -0.74
C THR A 155 -17.14 1.19 0.36
N VAL A 156 -17.78 0.80 1.46
CA VAL A 156 -17.10 0.02 2.51
C VAL A 156 -16.60 -1.33 1.96
N GLN A 157 -17.30 -1.93 0.99
CA GLN A 157 -16.82 -3.13 0.32
C GLN A 157 -15.52 -2.85 -0.46
N THR A 158 -15.46 -1.75 -1.23
CA THR A 158 -14.23 -1.37 -1.94
C THR A 158 -13.08 -1.05 -0.99
N PHE A 159 -13.35 -0.46 0.18
CA PHE A 159 -12.35 -0.25 1.24
C PHE A 159 -11.70 -1.57 1.64
N PHE A 160 -12.51 -2.59 1.97
CA PHE A 160 -11.98 -3.90 2.35
C PHE A 160 -11.30 -4.64 1.20
N ASN A 161 -11.80 -4.49 -0.03
CA ASN A 161 -11.14 -5.06 -1.20
C ASN A 161 -9.75 -4.42 -1.42
N ASN A 162 -9.64 -3.09 -1.25
CA ASN A 162 -8.40 -2.35 -1.37
C ASN A 162 -7.38 -2.69 -0.27
N LEU A 163 -7.79 -3.16 0.91
CA LEU A 163 -6.86 -3.71 1.92
C LEU A 163 -5.98 -4.83 1.38
N THR A 164 -6.47 -5.60 0.39
CA THR A 164 -5.66 -6.67 -0.22
C THR A 164 -4.41 -6.13 -0.92
N TYR A 165 -4.44 -4.86 -1.36
CA TYR A 165 -3.30 -4.19 -1.99
C TYR A 165 -2.51 -3.33 -0.99
N VAL A 166 -3.18 -2.69 -0.03
CA VAL A 166 -2.52 -1.97 1.07
C VAL A 166 -1.62 -2.91 1.86
N GLU A 167 -2.07 -4.14 2.16
CA GLU A 167 -1.33 -5.11 2.98
C GLU A 167 0.10 -5.38 2.50
N PRO A 168 0.34 -5.85 1.26
CA PRO A 168 1.70 -6.08 0.79
C PRO A 168 2.55 -4.80 0.71
N CYS A 169 1.95 -3.65 0.36
CA CYS A 169 2.67 -2.38 0.34
C CYS A 169 3.11 -1.97 1.74
N ALA A 170 2.21 -2.06 2.73
CA ALA A 170 2.52 -1.81 4.13
C ALA A 170 3.57 -2.78 4.70
N MET A 171 3.62 -4.03 4.20
CA MET A 171 4.71 -4.96 4.56
C MET A 171 6.07 -4.46 4.10
N VAL A 172 6.17 -3.90 2.88
CA VAL A 172 7.40 -3.28 2.38
C VAL A 172 7.81 -2.12 3.27
N LEU A 173 6.90 -1.19 3.55
CA LEU A 173 7.16 -0.04 4.44
C LEU A 173 7.63 -0.48 5.83
N LYS A 174 6.94 -1.46 6.44
CA LYS A 174 7.31 -1.98 7.77
C LYS A 174 8.67 -2.68 7.79
N GLY A 175 9.17 -3.18 6.66
CA GLY A 175 10.45 -3.88 6.61
C GLY A 175 11.68 -2.98 6.79
N ILE A 176 11.52 -1.66 6.66
CA ILE A 176 12.55 -0.66 6.97
C ILE A 176 12.28 0.10 8.28
N LEU A 177 11.23 -0.26 9.00
CA LEU A 177 10.95 0.23 10.36
C LEU A 177 11.51 -0.75 11.39
N ASP A 178 11.56 -0.31 12.65
CA ASP A 178 11.95 -1.20 13.75
C ASP A 178 10.97 -2.39 13.87
N PRO A 179 11.47 -3.59 14.26
CA PRO A 179 10.62 -4.74 14.49
C PRO A 179 9.51 -4.44 15.50
N ARG A 180 8.25 -4.59 15.08
CA ARG A 180 7.03 -4.33 15.87
C ARG A 180 6.88 -2.84 16.25
N PRO A 181 6.58 -1.96 15.29
CA PRO A 181 6.32 -0.55 15.58
C PRO A 181 5.18 -0.40 16.59
N LYS A 182 5.37 0.45 17.60
CA LYS A 182 4.39 0.68 18.68
C LYS A 182 3.18 1.47 18.20
N CYS A 183 3.38 2.36 17.24
CA CYS A 183 2.35 3.19 16.61
C CYS A 183 2.07 2.75 15.17
N SER A 184 1.22 3.50 14.49
CA SER A 184 0.94 3.33 13.06
C SER A 184 2.19 3.52 12.20
N VAL A 185 2.12 3.02 10.96
CA VAL A 185 3.19 3.16 9.95
C VAL A 185 3.50 4.64 9.73
N LYS A 186 2.48 5.49 9.51
CA LYS A 186 2.67 6.92 9.27
C LYS A 186 3.35 7.62 10.45
N ASN A 187 2.91 7.37 11.68
CA ASN A 187 3.53 7.97 12.86
C ASN A 187 4.96 7.47 13.11
N SER A 188 5.25 6.21 12.78
CA SER A 188 6.61 5.67 12.85
C SER A 188 7.55 6.39 11.88
N PHE A 189 7.10 6.61 10.64
CA PHE A 189 7.85 7.38 9.66
C PHE A 189 7.94 8.87 10.01
N ALA A 190 6.90 9.46 10.58
CA ALA A 190 6.92 10.86 11.01
C ALA A 190 7.98 11.09 12.10
N ALA A 191 8.08 10.15 13.07
CA ALA A 191 9.12 10.19 14.09
C ALA A 191 10.54 9.98 13.53
N ALA A 192 10.66 9.23 12.43
CA ALA A 192 11.92 8.96 11.74
C ALA A 192 12.31 10.03 10.70
N PHE A 193 11.44 11.00 10.43
CA PHE A 193 11.62 11.99 9.36
C PHE A 193 12.39 13.20 9.85
N LYS A 194 13.41 13.59 9.10
CA LYS A 194 14.11 14.87 9.22
C LYS A 194 14.01 15.56 7.87
N CYS A 195 13.35 16.72 7.86
CA CYS A 195 13.17 17.48 6.63
C CYS A 195 14.53 17.78 5.99
N PRO A 196 14.80 17.26 4.78
CA PRO A 196 16.07 17.49 4.11
C PRO A 196 16.16 18.95 3.64
N LEU A 197 17.37 19.49 3.58
CA LEU A 197 17.61 20.84 3.04
C LEU A 197 17.21 20.94 1.56
N GLU A 198 17.39 19.85 0.82
CA GLU A 198 17.00 19.71 -0.57
C GLU A 198 15.91 18.64 -0.69
N LEU A 199 14.81 18.98 -1.33
CA LEU A 199 13.72 18.05 -1.60
C LEU A 199 13.97 17.36 -2.95
N TYR A 200 13.98 16.03 -2.93
CA TYR A 200 14.10 15.20 -4.12
C TYR A 200 12.79 14.47 -4.42
N VAL A 201 12.43 14.45 -5.71
CA VAL A 201 11.31 13.66 -6.23
C VAL A 201 11.84 12.67 -7.24
N GLU A 202 11.51 11.40 -7.05
CA GLU A 202 11.78 10.36 -8.03
C GLU A 202 10.76 10.47 -9.18
N GLU A 203 11.24 10.76 -10.39
CA GLU A 203 10.40 10.91 -11.58
C GLU A 203 10.32 9.62 -12.40
N ALA A 204 11.38 8.82 -12.34
CA ALA A 204 11.49 7.50 -12.92
C ALA A 204 12.50 6.69 -12.11
N ASP A 205 12.57 5.38 -12.33
CA ASP A 205 13.42 4.49 -11.55
C ASP A 205 14.89 4.96 -11.51
N GLY A 206 15.35 5.39 -10.35
CA GLY A 206 16.70 5.91 -10.13
C GLY A 206 16.97 7.32 -10.67
N LYS A 207 15.96 8.01 -11.22
CA LYS A 207 16.05 9.38 -11.72
C LYS A 207 15.34 10.35 -10.79
N PHE A 208 16.08 11.34 -10.30
CA PHE A 208 15.60 12.28 -9.29
C PHE A 208 15.71 13.71 -9.81
N SER A 209 14.66 14.49 -9.57
CA SER A 209 14.65 15.93 -9.77
C SER A 209 14.67 16.64 -8.43
N ARG A 210 15.34 17.80 -8.40
CA ARG A 210 15.36 18.68 -7.23
C ARG A 210 14.17 19.62 -7.28
N HIS A 211 13.46 19.73 -6.17
CA HIS A 211 12.27 20.57 -6.03
C HIS A 211 12.51 21.72 -5.05
N ARG A 212 11.63 22.72 -5.10
CA ARG A 212 11.62 23.79 -4.12
C ARG A 212 11.42 23.22 -2.70
N PRO A 213 12.05 23.80 -1.67
CA PRO A 213 11.75 23.46 -0.29
C PRO A 213 10.26 23.66 -0.01
N LEU A 214 9.71 22.81 0.85
CA LEU A 214 8.32 22.86 1.29
C LEU A 214 8.24 22.97 2.80
N GLU A 215 7.05 23.25 3.31
CA GLU A 215 6.79 23.15 4.73
C GLU A 215 7.06 21.72 5.22
N ALA A 216 7.50 21.55 6.47
CA ALA A 216 7.90 20.26 7.01
C ALA A 216 6.81 19.19 6.87
N SER A 217 5.53 19.55 7.08
CA SER A 217 4.38 18.65 6.93
C SER A 217 4.18 18.21 5.48
N GLU A 218 4.28 19.12 4.53
CA GLU A 218 4.15 18.83 3.10
C GLU A 218 5.32 17.97 2.60
N ALA A 219 6.55 18.34 2.97
CA ALA A 219 7.76 17.59 2.65
C ALA A 219 7.69 16.15 3.17
N PHE A 220 7.19 15.96 4.40
CA PHE A 220 6.94 14.63 4.95
C PHE A 220 5.90 13.86 4.13
N ASN A 221 4.73 14.43 3.88
CA ASN A 221 3.65 13.73 3.17
C ASN A 221 4.07 13.30 1.76
N CYS A 222 4.84 14.11 1.04
CA CYS A 222 5.39 13.70 -0.24
C CYS A 222 6.46 12.63 -0.14
N SER A 223 7.44 12.82 0.74
CA SER A 223 8.48 11.81 0.97
C SER A 223 7.87 10.47 1.33
N TYR A 224 6.84 10.48 2.18
CA TYR A 224 6.09 9.30 2.57
C TYR A 224 5.30 8.69 1.40
N LEU A 225 4.64 9.50 0.57
CA LEU A 225 3.94 9.02 -0.62
C LEU A 225 4.90 8.41 -1.65
N GLN A 226 6.12 8.94 -1.81
CA GLN A 226 7.14 8.32 -2.67
C GLN A 226 7.51 6.90 -2.19
N LEU A 227 7.59 6.65 -0.87
CA LEU A 227 7.79 5.31 -0.34
C LEU A 227 6.64 4.37 -0.66
N TRP A 228 5.39 4.85 -0.57
CA TRP A 228 4.21 4.08 -0.97
C TRP A 228 4.20 3.75 -2.45
N LEU A 229 4.54 4.72 -3.31
CA LEU A 229 4.64 4.50 -4.74
C LEU A 229 5.73 3.47 -5.07
N PHE A 230 6.89 3.53 -4.43
CA PHE A 230 7.92 2.51 -4.55
C PHE A 230 7.41 1.12 -4.14
N ALA A 231 6.75 1.02 -2.98
CA ALA A 231 6.17 -0.25 -2.51
C ALA A 231 5.11 -0.79 -3.49
N MET A 232 4.24 0.07 -4.00
CA MET A 232 3.21 -0.29 -4.98
C MET A 232 3.80 -0.84 -6.29
N ARG A 233 4.98 -0.36 -6.70
CA ARG A 233 5.74 -0.85 -7.87
C ARG A 233 6.40 -2.21 -7.63
N ASN A 234 6.91 -2.45 -6.43
CA ASN A 234 7.90 -3.49 -6.17
C ASN A 234 7.45 -4.57 -5.18
N PHE A 235 6.26 -4.47 -4.58
CA PHE A 235 5.76 -5.46 -3.61
C PHE A 235 5.82 -6.94 -4.08
N PRO A 236 5.59 -7.30 -5.36
CA PRO A 236 5.62 -8.71 -5.77
C PRO A 236 7.01 -9.33 -5.67
N GLU A 237 8.05 -8.51 -5.78
CA GLU A 237 9.45 -8.92 -5.72
C GLU A 237 10.04 -8.74 -4.31
N MET A 238 9.43 -7.90 -3.47
CA MET A 238 9.90 -7.63 -2.10
C MET A 238 9.15 -8.45 -1.04
N THR A 239 8.02 -9.05 -1.38
CA THR A 239 7.17 -9.81 -0.46
C THR A 239 6.80 -11.17 -1.04
N ARG A 240 6.23 -12.05 -0.21
CA ARG A 240 5.68 -13.34 -0.67
C ARG A 240 4.28 -13.23 -1.28
N ILE A 241 3.76 -12.00 -1.45
CA ILE A 241 2.43 -11.74 -1.98
C ILE A 241 2.57 -11.29 -3.43
N THR A 242 1.96 -12.03 -4.35
CA THR A 242 2.00 -11.74 -5.78
C THR A 242 0.81 -10.88 -6.24
N VAL A 243 0.91 -10.36 -7.46
CA VAL A 243 -0.23 -9.82 -8.22
C VAL A 243 -1.31 -10.88 -8.47
N LYS A 244 -2.53 -10.45 -8.83
CA LYS A 244 -3.56 -11.39 -9.29
C LYS A 244 -3.18 -11.93 -10.67
N LYS A 245 -3.46 -13.22 -10.89
CA LYS A 245 -3.20 -13.88 -12.16
C LYS A 245 -4.26 -13.51 -13.18
N GLU A 246 -3.86 -13.51 -14.45
CA GLU A 246 -4.83 -13.59 -15.53
C GLU A 246 -5.47 -14.99 -15.56
N VAL A 247 -6.70 -15.09 -16.07
CA VAL A 247 -7.54 -16.29 -15.97
C VAL A 247 -6.88 -17.55 -16.56
N THR A 248 -5.95 -17.38 -17.50
CA THR A 248 -5.36 -18.45 -18.31
C THR A 248 -3.98 -18.94 -17.83
N GLU A 249 -3.40 -18.39 -16.76
CA GLU A 249 -2.01 -18.69 -16.38
C GLU A 249 -1.82 -19.71 -15.24
N PRO A 250 -0.79 -20.58 -15.32
CA PRO A 250 -0.50 -21.57 -14.28
C PRO A 250 -0.05 -20.94 -12.96
N ARG A 251 -0.09 -21.72 -11.88
CA ARG A 251 0.32 -21.22 -10.57
C ARG A 251 1.83 -21.00 -10.48
N ARG A 252 2.27 -19.73 -10.50
CA ARG A 252 3.63 -19.34 -10.09
C ARG A 252 3.75 -19.26 -8.57
N TYR A 253 4.92 -19.66 -8.05
CA TYR A 253 5.33 -19.51 -6.66
C TYR A 253 5.91 -18.11 -6.44
N ALA A 254 5.79 -17.59 -5.22
CA ALA A 254 6.44 -16.33 -4.87
C ALA A 254 7.96 -16.53 -4.88
N ASN A 255 8.68 -15.64 -5.56
CA ASN A 255 10.14 -15.63 -5.54
C ASN A 255 10.66 -15.25 -4.15
N GLU A 256 11.91 -15.59 -3.86
CA GLU A 256 12.59 -15.03 -2.68
C GLU A 256 12.61 -13.49 -2.76
N PRO A 257 12.40 -12.79 -1.62
CA PRO A 257 12.46 -11.33 -1.59
C PRO A 257 13.77 -10.80 -2.16
N ASN A 258 13.67 -9.92 -3.16
CA ASN A 258 14.81 -9.37 -3.87
C ASN A 258 15.59 -8.40 -2.96
N ALA A 259 16.78 -8.83 -2.52
CA ALA A 259 17.65 -8.05 -1.64
C ALA A 259 18.09 -6.71 -2.24
N TRP A 260 18.23 -6.62 -3.57
CA TRP A 260 18.60 -5.39 -4.27
C TRP A 260 17.51 -4.32 -4.13
N LEU A 261 16.25 -4.71 -4.29
CA LEU A 261 15.12 -3.79 -4.12
C LEU A 261 14.98 -3.30 -2.67
N TRP A 262 15.33 -4.14 -1.69
CA TRP A 262 15.36 -3.71 -0.29
C TRP A 262 16.45 -2.66 -0.03
N HIS A 263 17.63 -2.84 -0.62
CA HIS A 263 18.70 -1.85 -0.55
C HIS A 263 18.31 -0.54 -1.27
N ASP A 264 17.74 -0.62 -2.47
CA ASP A 264 17.26 0.55 -3.21
C ASP A 264 16.16 1.30 -2.45
N PHE A 265 15.26 0.57 -1.80
CA PHE A 265 14.20 1.16 -0.98
C PHE A 265 14.76 1.88 0.25
N ALA A 266 15.74 1.29 0.94
CA ALA A 266 16.41 1.92 2.07
C ALA A 266 17.20 3.17 1.63
N ALA A 267 17.85 3.13 0.45
CA ALA A 267 18.56 4.26 -0.12
C ALA A 267 17.61 5.40 -0.51
N LEU A 268 16.45 5.07 -1.09
CA LEU A 268 15.37 6.03 -1.34
C LEU A 268 14.89 6.68 -0.03
N ALA A 269 14.59 5.87 0.99
CA ALA A 269 14.12 6.37 2.28
C ALA A 269 15.14 7.32 2.94
N ALA A 270 16.43 6.96 2.95
CA ALA A 270 17.49 7.82 3.46
C ALA A 270 17.60 9.15 2.68
N ARG A 271 17.55 9.10 1.34
CA ARG A 271 17.57 10.30 0.50
C ARG A 271 16.39 11.22 0.76
N LEU A 272 15.22 10.66 1.04
CA LEU A 272 14.01 11.40 1.36
C LEU A 272 13.98 11.96 2.80
N GLY A 273 15.01 11.71 3.61
CA GLY A 273 15.12 12.25 4.96
C GLY A 273 14.60 11.33 6.07
N PHE A 274 14.33 10.05 5.78
CA PHE A 274 13.97 9.06 6.80
C PHE A 274 15.20 8.36 7.37
N SER A 275 15.25 8.21 8.69
CA SER A 275 16.34 7.53 9.38
C SER A 275 15.81 6.60 10.47
N THR A 276 16.10 5.31 10.32
CA THR A 276 15.81 4.26 11.30
C THR A 276 17.04 3.36 11.46
N SER A 277 17.09 2.60 12.56
CA SER A 277 18.15 1.60 12.77
C SER A 277 18.22 0.60 11.61
N ARG A 278 17.05 0.17 11.14
CA ARG A 278 16.89 -0.80 10.06
C ARG A 278 17.30 -0.26 8.69
N ILE A 279 17.03 1.02 8.39
CA ILE A 279 17.53 1.65 7.15
C ILE A 279 19.06 1.60 7.13
N SER A 280 19.72 1.99 8.23
CA SER A 280 21.18 1.98 8.34
C SER A 280 21.77 0.57 8.23
N GLU A 281 21.12 -0.44 8.82
CA GLU A 281 21.53 -1.84 8.73
C GLU A 281 21.43 -2.40 7.29
N ILE A 282 20.35 -2.06 6.58
CA ILE A 282 20.19 -2.48 5.18
C ILE A 282 21.25 -1.81 4.31
N LEU A 283 21.52 -0.52 4.53
CA LEU A 283 22.51 0.24 3.76
C LEU A 283 23.95 -0.18 4.05
N SER A 284 24.27 -0.67 5.26
CA SER A 284 25.60 -1.24 5.53
C SER A 284 25.81 -2.58 4.84
N THR A 285 24.72 -3.25 4.45
CA THR A 285 24.73 -4.54 3.79
C THR A 285 24.73 -4.37 2.28
N ASN A 286 25.89 -4.47 1.63
CA ASN A 286 25.97 -4.38 0.17
C ASN A 286 25.47 -5.69 -0.49
N PRO A 287 24.32 -5.69 -1.22
CA PRO A 287 23.79 -6.91 -1.82
C PRO A 287 24.74 -7.53 -2.85
N SER A 288 25.50 -6.69 -3.56
CA SER A 288 26.53 -7.12 -4.52
C SER A 288 27.63 -7.92 -3.83
N MET A 289 28.07 -7.47 -2.64
CA MET A 289 29.10 -8.18 -1.86
C MET A 289 28.58 -9.53 -1.35
N ILE A 290 27.36 -9.57 -0.82
CA ILE A 290 26.75 -10.83 -0.37
C ILE A 290 26.61 -11.81 -1.54
N HIS A 291 26.10 -11.34 -2.67
CA HIS A 291 25.90 -12.18 -3.84
C HIS A 291 27.22 -12.68 -4.41
N ALA A 292 28.23 -11.80 -4.53
CA ALA A 292 29.57 -12.15 -4.97
C ALA A 292 30.22 -13.19 -4.05
N ARG A 293 30.16 -12.99 -2.72
CA ARG A 293 30.72 -13.91 -1.74
C ARG A 293 30.05 -15.28 -1.81
N ARG A 294 28.71 -15.30 -1.88
CA ARG A 294 27.94 -16.53 -2.03
C ARG A 294 28.30 -17.25 -3.33
N MET A 295 28.37 -16.54 -4.45
CA MET A 295 28.75 -17.11 -5.74
C MET A 295 30.14 -17.75 -5.70
N LEU A 296 31.12 -17.12 -5.04
CA LEU A 296 32.45 -17.69 -4.87
C LEU A 296 32.43 -18.99 -4.05
N LEU A 297 31.70 -18.99 -2.93
CA LEU A 297 31.61 -20.16 -2.04
C LEU A 297 30.82 -21.31 -2.65
N ASP A 298 29.76 -21.02 -3.42
CA ASP A 298 28.91 -22.02 -4.08
C ASP A 298 29.56 -22.56 -5.37
N ALA A 299 30.62 -21.92 -5.88
CA ALA A 299 31.26 -22.32 -7.14
C ALA A 299 31.98 -23.67 -7.07
N ARG A 300 32.39 -24.12 -5.87
CA ARG A 300 33.04 -25.42 -5.65
C ARG A 300 32.57 -26.06 -4.33
N PRO A 301 32.62 -27.40 -4.21
CA PRO A 301 32.25 -28.09 -2.98
C PRO A 301 33.08 -27.59 -1.79
N SER A 302 32.41 -27.04 -0.77
CA SER A 302 33.02 -26.41 0.40
C SER A 302 33.72 -27.39 1.34
N ASP A 303 33.45 -28.69 1.19
CA ASP A 303 34.14 -29.78 1.87
C ASP A 303 35.53 -30.07 1.30
N GLN A 304 35.81 -29.63 0.08
CA GLN A 304 37.06 -29.91 -0.65
C GLN A 304 37.89 -28.68 -0.97
N TYR A 305 37.26 -27.49 -1.03
CA TYR A 305 37.90 -26.25 -1.43
C TYR A 305 37.56 -25.12 -0.46
N CYS A 306 38.55 -24.30 -0.11
CA CYS A 306 38.36 -23.07 0.65
C CYS A 306 39.20 -21.94 0.04
N PHE A 307 38.76 -20.70 0.27
CA PHE A 307 39.55 -19.51 0.01
C PHE A 307 40.24 -19.06 1.31
N ASP A 308 41.41 -18.44 1.20
CA ASP A 308 41.93 -17.63 2.29
C ASP A 308 41.00 -16.42 2.53
N ASP A 309 40.82 -16.01 3.80
CA ASP A 309 39.89 -14.94 4.16
C ASP A 309 40.23 -13.62 3.45
N GLY A 310 41.51 -13.29 3.29
CA GLY A 310 41.95 -12.08 2.59
C GLY A 310 41.70 -12.14 1.09
N GLU A 311 41.89 -13.31 0.49
CA GLU A 311 41.58 -13.54 -0.93
C GLU A 311 40.09 -13.51 -1.21
N LEU A 312 39.28 -14.15 -0.35
CA LEU A 312 37.83 -14.16 -0.47
C LEU A 312 37.27 -12.73 -0.45
N GLU A 313 37.73 -11.90 0.49
CA GLU A 313 37.30 -10.51 0.57
C GLU A 313 37.71 -9.72 -0.68
N ARG A 314 38.95 -9.89 -1.16
CA ARG A 314 39.42 -9.24 -2.39
C ARG A 314 38.60 -9.63 -3.61
N TYR A 315 38.36 -10.93 -3.82
CA TYR A 315 37.58 -11.42 -4.96
C TYR A 315 36.12 -11.00 -4.87
N THR A 316 35.55 -11.01 -3.67
CA THR A 316 34.19 -10.50 -3.42
C THR A 316 34.09 -9.04 -3.84
N GLY A 317 35.06 -8.21 -3.46
CA GLY A 317 35.14 -6.81 -3.88
C GLY A 317 35.21 -6.64 -5.40
N GLN A 318 36.06 -7.42 -6.07
CA GLN A 318 36.20 -7.36 -7.53
C GLN A 318 34.91 -7.70 -8.27
N ILE A 319 34.24 -8.80 -7.89
CA ILE A 319 32.98 -9.21 -8.50
C ILE A 319 31.86 -8.22 -8.19
N SER A 320 31.82 -7.67 -6.97
CA SER A 320 30.88 -6.62 -6.59
C SER A 320 30.98 -5.40 -7.50
N GLU A 321 32.19 -4.93 -7.81
CA GLU A 321 32.40 -3.84 -8.77
C GLU A 321 31.97 -4.21 -10.20
N MET A 322 32.23 -5.45 -10.62
CA MET A 322 31.73 -5.95 -11.92
C MET A 322 30.20 -5.91 -11.97
N ILE A 323 29.50 -6.35 -10.92
CA ILE A 323 28.03 -6.33 -10.88
C ILE A 323 27.51 -4.89 -10.93
N LYS A 324 28.12 -3.97 -10.17
CA LYS A 324 27.72 -2.54 -10.16
C LYS A 324 27.90 -1.85 -11.51
N SER A 325 28.80 -2.35 -12.37
CA SER A 325 29.01 -1.80 -13.72
C SER A 325 27.83 -2.05 -14.67
N ALA A 326 26.88 -2.92 -14.30
CA ALA A 326 25.70 -3.21 -15.09
C ALA A 326 24.83 -1.96 -15.29
N LYS A 327 24.50 -1.67 -16.55
CA LYS A 327 23.63 -0.54 -16.90
C LYS A 327 22.17 -0.99 -16.90
N LYS A 328 21.29 -0.17 -16.30
CA LYS A 328 19.85 -0.38 -16.43
C LYS A 328 19.45 -0.31 -17.90
N LEU A 329 18.52 -1.18 -18.30
CA LEU A 329 17.94 -1.14 -19.64
C LEU A 329 17.21 0.19 -19.85
N PRO A 330 17.24 0.74 -21.08
CA PRO A 330 16.49 1.95 -21.39
C PRO A 330 15.00 1.69 -21.16
N VAL A 331 14.41 2.50 -20.29
CA VAL A 331 12.96 2.49 -20.01
C VAL A 331 12.25 3.17 -21.18
N PRO A 332 11.15 2.60 -21.74
CA PRO A 332 10.36 3.26 -22.77
C PRO A 332 9.93 4.66 -22.34
N SER A 333 9.73 5.58 -23.29
CA SER A 333 9.30 6.96 -22.97
C SER A 333 8.01 6.97 -22.16
N SER A 334 7.84 7.93 -21.25
CA SER A 334 6.64 8.06 -20.41
C SER A 334 5.36 8.09 -21.25
N GLU A 335 5.39 8.74 -22.41
CA GLU A 335 4.28 8.81 -23.36
C GLU A 335 3.87 7.43 -23.90
N SER A 336 4.83 6.60 -24.30
CA SER A 336 4.57 5.24 -24.78
C SER A 336 3.95 4.35 -23.70
N GLN A 337 4.33 4.56 -22.44
CA GLN A 337 3.80 3.82 -21.30
C GLN A 337 2.38 4.27 -20.94
N ILE A 338 2.13 5.59 -20.98
CA ILE A 338 0.79 6.16 -20.79
C ILE A 338 -0.15 5.59 -21.85
N LEU A 339 0.26 5.61 -23.13
CA LEU A 339 -0.55 5.08 -24.23
C LEU A 339 -0.87 3.60 -24.03
N ARG A 340 0.13 2.79 -23.63
CA ARG A 340 -0.05 1.37 -23.33
C ARG A 340 -1.06 1.15 -22.19
N SER A 341 -0.95 1.90 -21.10
CA SER A 341 -1.89 1.79 -19.98
C SER A 341 -3.30 2.23 -20.38
N GLN A 342 -3.43 3.34 -21.11
CA GLN A 342 -4.70 3.88 -21.57
C GLN A 342 -5.40 2.98 -22.60
N SER A 343 -4.65 2.18 -23.36
CA SER A 343 -5.21 1.27 -24.37
C SER A 343 -6.04 0.12 -23.80
N CYS A 344 -5.90 -0.20 -22.51
CA CYS A 344 -6.58 -1.32 -21.89
C CYS A 344 -7.69 -0.85 -20.94
N THR A 345 -8.93 -1.19 -21.27
CA THR A 345 -10.08 -0.95 -20.36
C THR A 345 -10.03 -1.95 -19.20
N GLU A 346 -10.19 -1.45 -17.98
CA GLU A 346 -10.23 -2.25 -16.76
C GLU A 346 -11.69 -2.57 -16.40
N ALA A 347 -12.02 -3.86 -16.40
CA ALA A 347 -13.36 -4.34 -16.06
C ALA A 347 -13.75 -3.96 -14.62
N ARG A 348 -15.05 -3.69 -14.37
CA ARG A 348 -15.56 -3.16 -13.08
C ARG A 348 -15.05 -3.94 -11.86
N ASN A 349 -15.09 -5.26 -11.91
CA ASN A 349 -14.64 -6.16 -10.83
C ASN A 349 -13.11 -6.20 -10.63
N ARG A 350 -12.32 -5.61 -11.54
CA ARG A 350 -10.86 -5.48 -11.45
C ARG A 350 -10.41 -4.09 -10.98
N ARG A 351 -11.34 -3.13 -10.81
CA ARG A 351 -11.06 -1.74 -10.40
C ARG A 351 -10.75 -1.55 -8.90
N CYS A 352 -10.50 -2.62 -8.14
CA CYS A 352 -10.07 -2.53 -6.74
C CYS A 352 -9.22 -3.72 -6.27
N GLY A 353 -8.52 -3.52 -5.16
CA GLY A 353 -7.63 -4.51 -4.57
C GLY A 353 -6.35 -4.72 -5.36
N ARG A 354 -5.71 -5.87 -5.16
CA ARG A 354 -4.44 -6.18 -5.86
C ARG A 354 -4.63 -6.12 -7.38
N PRO A 355 -3.70 -5.49 -8.11
CA PRO A 355 -3.76 -5.45 -9.56
C PRO A 355 -3.54 -6.84 -10.15
N HIS A 356 -3.96 -7.01 -11.40
CA HIS A 356 -3.60 -8.17 -12.21
C HIS A 356 -2.24 -7.96 -12.86
N GLU A 357 -1.61 -9.04 -13.32
CA GLU A 357 -0.24 -9.05 -13.85
C GLU A 357 -0.06 -8.08 -15.01
N PHE A 358 -0.95 -8.08 -16.00
CA PHE A 358 -0.86 -7.17 -17.14
C PHE A 358 -0.98 -5.70 -16.72
N SER A 359 -2.03 -5.37 -15.94
CA SER A 359 -2.27 -4.03 -15.43
C SER A 359 -1.10 -3.52 -14.58
N HIS A 360 -0.56 -4.38 -13.70
CA HIS A 360 0.59 -4.03 -12.87
C HIS A 360 1.85 -3.77 -13.71
N ALA A 361 2.14 -4.62 -14.69
CA ALA A 361 3.30 -4.47 -15.56
C ALA A 361 3.21 -3.21 -16.42
N ALA A 362 2.01 -2.87 -16.91
CA ALA A 362 1.77 -1.65 -17.68
C ALA A 362 1.92 -0.38 -16.82
N ASP A 363 1.40 -0.41 -15.59
CA ASP A 363 1.33 0.79 -14.74
C ASP A 363 2.60 1.03 -13.91
N LYS A 364 3.42 0.01 -13.62
CA LYS A 364 4.58 0.10 -12.70
C LYS A 364 5.49 1.29 -13.00
N ALA A 365 5.74 1.55 -14.28
CA ALA A 365 6.61 2.64 -14.72
C ALA A 365 5.94 4.04 -14.67
N LEU A 366 4.63 4.10 -14.41
CA LEU A 366 3.85 5.32 -14.23
C LEU A 366 3.62 5.68 -12.77
N LEU A 367 3.96 4.80 -11.81
CA LEU A 367 3.73 5.03 -10.39
C LEU A 367 4.80 5.93 -9.77
N PHE A 368 4.94 7.17 -10.27
CA PHE A 368 5.82 8.22 -9.74
C PHE A 368 5.01 9.48 -9.47
N LEU A 369 5.46 10.34 -8.56
CA LEU A 369 4.70 11.52 -8.15
C LEU A 369 4.30 12.43 -9.33
N PRO A 370 5.22 12.84 -10.23
CA PRO A 370 4.85 13.74 -11.33
C PRO A 370 3.76 13.15 -12.23
N THR A 371 3.87 11.85 -12.53
CA THR A 371 2.88 11.14 -13.34
C THR A 371 1.54 11.04 -12.63
N MET A 372 1.54 10.82 -11.32
CA MET A 372 0.31 10.82 -10.51
C MET A 372 -0.39 12.20 -10.52
N GLN A 373 0.37 13.29 -10.63
CA GLN A 373 -0.18 14.65 -10.64
C GLN A 373 -0.88 15.01 -11.96
N SER A 374 -0.41 14.44 -13.08
CA SER A 374 -0.99 14.65 -14.42
C SER A 374 -2.51 14.48 -14.39
N SER A 375 -3.29 15.25 -15.16
CA SER A 375 -4.77 15.13 -15.14
C SER A 375 -5.20 13.69 -15.43
N LEU A 376 -6.38 13.27 -14.94
CA LEU A 376 -6.93 11.93 -15.25
C LEU A 376 -7.27 11.74 -16.74
N GLY A 377 -6.92 12.68 -17.61
CA GLY A 377 -7.27 12.72 -19.02
C GLY A 377 -8.73 13.14 -19.27
N ASP A 378 -9.08 13.20 -20.55
CA ASP A 378 -10.46 13.41 -21.01
C ASP A 378 -11.34 12.19 -20.72
N ILE A 379 -12.65 12.36 -20.90
CA ILE A 379 -13.65 11.32 -20.70
C ILE A 379 -13.36 10.13 -21.63
N GLY A 380 -13.17 8.92 -21.07
CA GLY A 380 -12.81 7.71 -21.80
C GLY A 380 -13.09 6.43 -20.99
N PRO A 381 -12.77 5.24 -21.54
CA PRO A 381 -12.92 4.00 -20.78
C PRO A 381 -12.01 4.01 -19.53
N VAL A 382 -12.52 3.49 -18.42
CA VAL A 382 -11.73 3.34 -17.18
C VAL A 382 -10.58 2.38 -17.43
N ASN A 383 -9.34 2.87 -17.41
CA ASN A 383 -8.12 2.06 -17.58
C ASN A 383 -7.44 1.74 -16.24
N SER A 384 -6.42 0.89 -16.26
CA SER A 384 -5.70 0.44 -15.07
C SER A 384 -5.01 1.56 -14.31
N PHE A 385 -4.39 2.52 -15.03
CA PHE A 385 -3.72 3.65 -14.41
C PHE A 385 -4.71 4.61 -13.73
N PHE A 386 -5.90 4.83 -14.31
CA PHE A 386 -6.99 5.56 -13.65
C PHE A 386 -7.32 4.92 -12.29
N VAL A 387 -7.46 3.59 -12.24
CA VAL A 387 -7.71 2.84 -11.00
C VAL A 387 -6.58 3.02 -9.99
N LYS A 388 -5.31 3.04 -10.43
CA LYS A 388 -4.16 3.27 -9.55
C LYS A 388 -4.14 4.67 -8.97
N LYS A 389 -4.44 5.67 -9.79
CA LYS A 389 -4.49 7.05 -9.35
C LYS A 389 -5.65 7.29 -8.40
N ASP A 390 -6.82 6.73 -8.70
CA ASP A 390 -7.98 6.74 -7.80
C ASP A 390 -7.62 6.13 -6.45
N PHE A 391 -6.98 4.94 -6.43
CA PHE A 391 -6.48 4.32 -5.20
C PHE A 391 -5.58 5.26 -4.39
N VAL A 392 -4.58 5.90 -5.02
CA VAL A 392 -3.69 6.84 -4.33
C VAL A 392 -4.48 8.02 -3.75
N ILE A 393 -5.40 8.59 -4.53
CA ILE A 393 -6.24 9.71 -4.07
C ILE A 393 -7.14 9.30 -2.90
N SER A 394 -7.72 8.09 -2.92
CA SER A 394 -8.61 7.62 -1.86
C SER A 394 -7.87 7.42 -0.53
N PHE A 395 -6.60 6.97 -0.54
CA PHE A 395 -5.82 6.74 0.69
C PHE A 395 -4.96 7.93 1.15
N PHE A 396 -4.56 8.82 0.24
CA PHE A 396 -3.59 9.89 0.52
C PHE A 396 -4.08 11.30 0.19
N GLY A 397 -5.27 11.44 -0.39
CA GLY A 397 -5.87 12.74 -0.71
C GLY A 397 -5.31 13.35 -1.99
N ARG A 398 -5.50 14.67 -2.14
CA ARG A 398 -5.03 15.46 -3.29
C ARG A 398 -4.06 16.58 -2.92
N ASP A 399 -3.71 16.69 -1.65
CA ASP A 399 -2.91 17.81 -1.13
C ASP A 399 -1.46 17.79 -1.66
N TRP A 400 -1.02 16.65 -2.20
CA TRP A 400 0.24 16.49 -2.92
C TRP A 400 0.19 16.95 -4.38
N ASN A 401 -0.85 17.67 -4.82
CA ASN A 401 -1.05 17.97 -6.25
C ASN A 401 -0.79 19.44 -6.64
N SER A 402 -0.79 20.39 -5.69
CA SER A 402 -0.76 21.83 -6.01
C SER A 402 0.60 22.54 -5.80
N THR A 403 1.56 21.90 -5.12
CA THR A 403 2.76 22.60 -4.58
C THR A 403 4.09 22.19 -5.22
N TRP A 404 4.12 21.23 -6.15
CA TRP A 404 5.35 20.55 -6.56
C TRP A 404 5.85 21.08 -7.91
N CYS A 405 6.61 22.16 -7.88
CA CYS A 405 7.30 22.64 -9.08
C CYS A 405 8.76 22.17 -9.04
N PRO A 406 9.25 21.41 -10.06
CA PRO A 406 10.66 21.13 -10.17
C PRO A 406 11.44 22.44 -10.30
N LEU A 407 12.60 22.52 -9.65
CA LEU A 407 13.55 23.59 -9.94
C LEU A 407 14.12 23.28 -11.33
N LEU A 408 14.01 24.23 -12.27
CA LEU A 408 14.68 24.11 -13.56
C LEU A 408 16.15 23.77 -13.30
N GLN A 409 16.58 22.58 -13.72
CA GLN A 409 18.01 22.29 -13.79
C GLN A 409 18.56 23.31 -14.79
N LYS A 410 19.34 24.29 -14.29
CA LYS A 410 20.30 24.94 -15.16
C LYS A 410 21.22 23.81 -15.59
N ASP A 411 21.15 23.42 -16.85
CA ASP A 411 22.31 22.83 -17.51
C ASP A 411 23.41 23.88 -17.35
N GLU A 412 24.23 23.75 -16.30
CA GLU A 412 25.53 24.37 -16.31
C GLU A 412 26.31 23.65 -17.39
N GLY A 413 26.16 24.16 -18.61
CA GLY A 413 27.01 23.82 -19.73
C GLY A 413 28.44 23.99 -19.24
N VAL A 414 29.13 22.86 -19.14
CA VAL A 414 30.58 22.82 -18.95
C VAL A 414 31.18 23.78 -19.98
N PRO A 415 31.85 24.87 -19.58
CA PRO A 415 32.59 25.67 -20.54
C PRO A 415 33.72 24.79 -21.06
N ALA A 416 33.73 24.59 -22.38
CA ALA A 416 34.85 23.99 -23.07
C ALA A 416 36.10 24.87 -22.87
N VAL A 417 37.12 24.24 -22.29
CA VAL A 417 38.58 24.38 -22.50
C VAL A 417 39.10 25.73 -22.97
N ASP A 418 40.06 26.28 -22.20
CA ASP A 418 41.27 26.85 -22.80
C ASP A 418 42.52 26.19 -22.20
N SER A 419 43.45 25.86 -23.08
CA SER A 419 44.71 25.16 -22.82
C SER A 419 45.88 26.15 -22.77
N ALA A 420 46.92 25.79 -22.00
CA ALA A 420 48.29 26.34 -21.88
C ALA A 420 48.57 26.68 -20.40
N ASP A 421 49.64 26.26 -19.72
CA ASP A 421 51.02 26.00 -20.15
C ASP A 421 51.70 24.90 -19.31
N ALA A 422 52.75 24.33 -19.90
CA ALA A 422 53.69 23.38 -19.31
C ALA A 422 54.68 24.04 -18.32
N LEU A 423 55.20 23.27 -17.37
CA LEU A 423 56.63 23.14 -17.05
C LEU A 423 56.89 22.05 -16.00
N ASP A 424 58.09 21.49 -16.08
CA ASP A 424 58.55 20.13 -15.73
C ASP A 424 59.15 20.05 -14.28
N PRO A 425 59.94 19.04 -13.84
CA PRO A 425 59.64 18.19 -12.69
C PRO A 425 60.74 18.25 -11.59
N GLU A 426 60.76 17.21 -10.74
CA GLU A 426 61.78 16.84 -9.72
C GLU A 426 61.64 17.42 -8.31
N THR A 427 61.29 16.57 -7.34
CA THR A 427 62.28 16.13 -6.33
C THR A 427 61.83 14.89 -5.56
N VAL A 428 62.82 14.03 -5.33
CA VAL A 428 62.82 12.69 -4.74
C VAL A 428 63.22 12.77 -3.25
N HIS A 429 62.57 12.01 -2.34
CA HIS A 429 63.22 11.00 -1.44
C HIS A 429 62.46 10.61 -0.14
N LYS A 430 62.55 9.29 0.13
CA LYS A 430 62.81 8.56 1.40
C LYS A 430 61.65 8.36 2.40
N GLU A 431 61.18 7.11 2.54
CA GLU A 431 61.64 6.04 3.46
C GLU A 431 61.27 6.27 4.93
N LYS A 432 60.44 5.37 5.51
CA LYS A 432 60.88 4.44 6.57
C LYS A 432 59.80 3.46 7.02
N ALA A 433 60.29 2.28 7.36
CA ALA A 433 59.59 1.08 7.76
C ALA A 433 59.18 1.06 9.25
N GLY A 434 58.10 0.32 9.52
CA GLY A 434 58.06 -0.72 10.55
C GLY A 434 57.63 -0.33 11.97
N GLN A 435 56.53 -0.94 12.44
CA GLN A 435 56.58 -1.68 13.71
C GLN A 435 55.45 -2.69 13.84
N LYS A 436 55.85 -3.96 13.98
CA LYS A 436 55.06 -5.11 14.41
C LYS A 436 54.70 -4.95 15.89
N ILE A 437 53.45 -5.27 16.25
CA ILE A 437 53.13 -5.71 17.61
C ILE A 437 52.35 -7.02 17.50
N CYS A 438 53.00 -8.07 17.99
CA CYS A 438 52.49 -9.41 18.20
C CYS A 438 51.82 -9.44 19.58
N LEU A 439 50.57 -9.87 19.70
CA LEU A 439 50.01 -10.30 20.99
C LEU A 439 49.59 -11.76 20.87
N GLN A 440 50.40 -12.60 21.49
CA GLN A 440 50.14 -14.01 21.72
C GLN A 440 49.17 -14.15 22.89
N TYR A 441 48.11 -14.95 22.75
CA TYR A 441 47.59 -15.72 23.87
C TYR A 441 47.33 -17.17 23.46
N LYS A 442 47.89 -18.05 24.29
CA LYS A 442 47.89 -19.51 24.25
C LYS A 442 46.47 -20.09 24.34
N VAL A 443 46.19 -21.03 23.46
CA VAL A 443 45.15 -22.06 23.64
C VAL A 443 45.80 -23.30 24.26
N GLN A 444 45.15 -23.94 25.24
CA GLN A 444 45.40 -25.33 25.60
C GLN A 444 44.16 -26.20 25.35
N PRO A 445 44.33 -27.50 25.03
CA PRO A 445 43.27 -28.42 24.55
C PRO A 445 42.56 -29.09 25.74
N ILE A 446 41.50 -29.91 25.61
CA ILE A 446 41.40 -31.34 25.19
C ILE A 446 39.89 -31.76 25.46
N PRO A 447 39.33 -32.96 25.16
CA PRO A 447 39.28 -33.87 23.99
C PRO A 447 37.87 -34.11 23.39
N ARG A 448 37.86 -34.93 22.33
CA ARG A 448 36.76 -35.51 21.54
C ARG A 448 35.84 -36.51 22.27
N GLY A 449 34.66 -36.70 21.68
CA GLY A 449 33.74 -37.86 21.82
C GLY A 449 32.31 -37.36 22.05
N SER A 450 31.25 -37.77 21.37
CA SER A 450 30.97 -38.84 20.40
C SER A 450 29.55 -38.61 19.86
N SER A 451 29.30 -38.87 18.57
CA SER A 451 27.95 -39.08 17.98
C SER A 451 27.34 -40.38 18.56
N PRO A 452 26.04 -40.77 18.37
CA PRO A 452 25.06 -40.43 17.30
C PRO A 452 23.59 -40.38 17.86
N PRO A 453 22.48 -40.71 17.13
CA PRO A 453 22.19 -40.77 15.69
C PRO A 453 20.96 -39.94 15.23
N SER A 454 20.84 -39.88 13.91
CA SER A 454 19.69 -39.53 13.08
C SER A 454 18.55 -40.55 13.16
N ASP A 455 17.30 -40.09 13.11
CA ASP A 455 16.16 -40.88 12.62
C ASP A 455 15.32 -40.02 11.66
N HIS A 456 15.27 -40.51 10.42
CA HIS A 456 14.27 -40.19 9.42
C HIS A 456 13.16 -41.25 9.51
N ASP A 457 11.94 -40.81 9.16
CA ASP A 457 10.77 -41.62 8.77
C ASP A 457 9.88 -42.21 9.88
N GLU A 458 8.76 -41.52 10.13
CA GLU A 458 7.42 -42.10 10.29
C GLU A 458 6.41 -40.93 10.13
N GLU A 459 5.87 -40.70 8.93
CA GLU A 459 4.69 -41.35 8.34
C GLU A 459 3.35 -40.81 8.88
N GLN A 460 2.64 -40.19 7.94
CA GLN A 460 1.20 -39.96 7.83
C GLN A 460 0.30 -40.64 8.89
N LYS A 461 -0.44 -39.82 9.65
CA LYS A 461 -1.87 -40.03 10.03
C LYS A 461 -2.35 -38.94 10.98
N ALA A 462 -3.14 -38.00 10.47
CA ALA A 462 -4.10 -37.23 11.27
C ALA A 462 -5.13 -36.53 10.34
N ALA A 463 -5.90 -37.34 9.61
CA ALA A 463 -7.24 -36.98 9.21
C ALA A 463 -8.21 -37.42 10.32
N GLU A 464 -9.34 -36.72 10.44
CA GLU A 464 -10.51 -37.00 11.29
C GLU A 464 -10.39 -36.67 12.79
N LYS A 465 -10.91 -35.48 13.13
CA LYS A 465 -12.01 -35.30 14.11
C LYS A 465 -12.47 -33.84 14.11
N ILE A 466 -13.51 -33.55 13.32
CA ILE A 466 -14.32 -32.35 13.48
C ILE A 466 -15.50 -32.76 14.38
N PRO A 467 -15.70 -32.16 15.57
CA PRO A 467 -16.97 -32.30 16.27
C PRO A 467 -18.03 -31.47 15.53
N GLN A 468 -19.00 -32.18 14.94
CA GLN A 468 -20.31 -31.60 14.61
C GLN A 468 -21.03 -31.34 15.94
N ASP A 469 -21.05 -30.09 16.39
CA ASP A 469 -22.23 -29.49 17.02
C ASP A 469 -22.02 -28.00 17.24
N ASN A 470 -22.79 -27.21 16.49
CA ASN A 470 -23.23 -25.85 16.83
C ASN A 470 -24.08 -25.35 15.65
N GLN A 471 -25.31 -25.87 15.56
CA GLN A 471 -26.36 -25.18 14.82
C GLN A 471 -26.66 -23.87 15.55
N LEU A 472 -26.22 -22.74 14.97
CA LEU A 472 -26.85 -21.44 15.25
C LEU A 472 -28.30 -21.49 14.74
N PRO A 473 -29.27 -20.91 15.45
CA PRO A 473 -30.62 -20.81 14.92
C PRO A 473 -30.59 -19.95 13.64
N PRO A 474 -31.40 -20.28 12.62
CA PRO A 474 -31.50 -19.46 11.43
C PRO A 474 -32.15 -18.14 11.83
N ILE A 475 -31.40 -17.05 11.69
CA ILE A 475 -31.98 -15.70 11.66
C ILE A 475 -32.68 -15.60 10.31
N GLU A 476 -34.00 -15.60 10.30
CA GLU A 476 -34.77 -15.23 9.10
C GLU A 476 -34.29 -13.86 8.64
N LYS A 477 -33.80 -13.78 7.40
CA LYS A 477 -33.19 -12.57 6.83
C LYS A 477 -34.14 -11.37 6.85
N ASP A 478 -35.44 -11.63 6.85
CA ASP A 478 -36.49 -10.61 6.78
C ASP A 478 -36.68 -9.89 8.13
N ASP A 479 -36.58 -10.61 9.25
CA ASP A 479 -36.72 -10.02 10.60
C ASP A 479 -35.52 -9.15 10.99
N ALA A 480 -34.31 -9.57 10.61
CA ALA A 480 -33.10 -8.78 10.88
C ALA A 480 -33.05 -7.47 10.08
N CYS A 481 -33.59 -7.46 8.85
CA CYS A 481 -33.70 -6.24 8.04
C CYS A 481 -34.78 -5.31 8.59
N SER A 482 -35.95 -5.85 8.96
CA SER A 482 -37.05 -5.07 9.55
C SER A 482 -36.64 -4.40 10.87
N TRP A 483 -36.02 -5.15 11.78
CA TRP A 483 -35.55 -4.62 13.06
C TRP A 483 -34.43 -3.58 12.89
N ARG A 484 -33.53 -3.79 11.92
CA ARG A 484 -32.44 -2.85 11.61
C ARG A 484 -32.95 -1.55 10.98
N LEU A 485 -33.91 -1.64 10.05
CA LEU A 485 -34.54 -0.46 9.45
C LEU A 485 -35.36 0.31 10.50
N GLY A 486 -36.09 -0.39 11.37
CA GLY A 486 -36.76 0.20 12.53
C GLY A 486 -35.78 0.91 13.46
N PHE A 487 -34.69 0.24 13.84
CA PHE A 487 -33.65 0.83 14.70
C PHE A 487 -32.98 2.07 14.08
N ILE A 488 -32.66 2.04 12.79
CA ILE A 488 -32.05 3.19 12.09
C ILE A 488 -33.07 4.32 11.94
N ARG A 489 -34.34 4.02 11.65
CA ARG A 489 -35.42 5.01 11.57
C ARG A 489 -35.65 5.68 12.92
N ASP A 490 -35.75 4.91 13.99
CA ASP A 490 -35.93 5.43 15.35
C ASP A 490 -34.77 6.38 15.72
N ILE A 491 -33.52 6.03 15.35
CA ILE A 491 -32.35 6.89 15.57
C ILE A 491 -32.38 8.16 14.73
N ALA A 492 -32.76 8.07 13.45
CA ALA A 492 -32.89 9.22 12.57
C ALA A 492 -33.96 10.20 13.06
N GLU A 493 -35.05 9.69 13.64
CA GLU A 493 -36.13 10.48 14.23
C GLU A 493 -35.68 11.16 15.54
N HIS A 494 -34.97 10.45 16.44
CA HIS A 494 -34.51 11.02 17.72
C HIS A 494 -33.49 12.16 17.59
N ARG A 495 -32.74 12.24 16.48
CA ARG A 495 -31.80 13.35 16.24
C ARG A 495 -32.52 14.69 16.05
N SER A 496 -33.80 14.66 15.68
CA SER A 496 -34.63 15.88 15.52
C SER A 496 -35.11 16.50 16.83
N SER A 497 -34.90 15.82 17.97
CA SER A 497 -35.26 16.34 19.29
C SER A 497 -34.11 17.08 19.99
N PHE A 498 -32.92 17.17 19.36
CA PHE A 498 -31.69 17.73 19.94
C PHE A 498 -30.90 18.67 19.02
N GLU A 499 -31.43 19.02 17.85
CA GLU A 499 -31.03 20.18 17.02
C GLU A 499 -32.15 21.22 17.07
#